data_AF-A0ABC9IJH5-F1
#
_entry.id   AF-A0ABC9IJH5-F1
#
_cell.length_a   1.000
_cell.length_b   1.000
_cell.length_c   1.000
_cell.angle_alpha   90.00
_cell.angle_beta   90.00
_cell.angle_gamma   90.00
#
_symmetry.space_group_name_H-M   'P 1'
#
loop_
_entity.id
_entity.type
_entity.pdbx_description
1 polymer ?
#
loop_
_entity_poly.entity_id
_entity_poly.type
_entity_poly.pdbx_seq_one_letter_code
_entity_poly.pdbx_strand_id
1 'polypeptide(L)'
;MQRVASNFQMHANAGYNQSRDLVNQSIVLTFLLMFFVKTFLTSGSFNSELINKAVMGLNGLMLLYVGYAFFIATLAEKAVAGFLVLLFLVNIATGHGDYLFGAVFSTAVIILFRRIEMGRGAEMFAITFVVAGLLVVIPYIFYTDGFVYLDERYGNRLTLGFDNPNTLAYYSFALFATLLCLIDHAKLTRGMKNIASLAVSALILPVLMYSYSRTCFMLALLMLLLFWLAPLLRVAPNRKVCIALTLAIVGFQFASVIRWGSNPALDVLLNQALTGRIWFSWQMFQAVGLPNPLFGMNIEPYKPVDFFFIAMFYSAGGIASVVMLFCYFHLLGNMRRLSRFMRWVVVVFLLTTFTETYFLVPVFNVSLLLLCRGKEMINSKLEG
;
A
#
# COMPACT_ATOMS: atom_id res chain seq x y z
N MET A 1 -50.01 -18.78 -7.19
CA MET A 1 -49.61 -17.37 -7.41
C MET A 1 -48.53 -16.90 -6.43
N GLN A 2 -48.64 -17.11 -5.11
CA GLN A 2 -47.60 -16.72 -4.14
C GLN A 2 -46.20 -17.32 -4.40
N ARG A 3 -46.09 -18.60 -4.81
CA ARG A 3 -44.81 -19.24 -5.20
C ARG A 3 -44.19 -18.67 -6.48
N VAL A 4 -44.99 -18.12 -7.39
CA VAL A 4 -44.48 -17.55 -8.65
C VAL A 4 -44.00 -16.12 -8.40
N ALA A 5 -44.70 -15.35 -7.57
CA ALA A 5 -44.27 -14.03 -7.11
C ALA A 5 -43.00 -14.10 -6.26
N SER A 6 -42.84 -15.11 -5.40
CA SER A 6 -41.61 -15.29 -4.61
C SER A 6 -40.41 -15.64 -5.48
N ASN A 7 -40.59 -16.50 -6.50
CA ASN A 7 -39.51 -16.84 -7.43
C ASN A 7 -39.13 -15.65 -8.33
N PHE A 8 -40.11 -14.85 -8.78
CA PHE A 8 -39.82 -13.62 -9.52
C PHE A 8 -39.10 -12.58 -8.66
N GLN A 9 -39.47 -12.39 -7.40
CA GLN A 9 -38.76 -11.49 -6.48
C GLN A 9 -37.34 -11.99 -6.16
N MET A 10 -37.13 -13.30 -6.01
CA MET A 10 -35.79 -13.87 -5.86
C MET A 10 -34.93 -13.66 -7.11
N HIS A 11 -35.46 -13.91 -8.31
CA HIS A 11 -34.73 -13.69 -9.56
C HIS A 11 -34.45 -12.21 -9.84
N ALA A 12 -35.39 -11.31 -9.54
CA ALA A 12 -35.19 -9.87 -9.66
C ALA A 12 -34.15 -9.34 -8.67
N ASN A 13 -34.17 -9.81 -7.42
CA ASN A 13 -33.16 -9.47 -6.41
C ASN A 13 -31.78 -10.05 -6.77
N ALA A 14 -31.73 -11.26 -7.35
CA ALA A 14 -30.49 -11.85 -7.83
C ALA A 14 -29.89 -11.04 -9.00
N GLY A 15 -30.72 -10.64 -9.98
CA GLY A 15 -30.28 -9.80 -11.10
C GLY A 15 -29.84 -8.39 -10.67
N TYR A 16 -30.51 -7.78 -9.69
CA TYR A 16 -30.14 -6.48 -9.12
C TYR A 16 -28.82 -6.54 -8.32
N ASN A 17 -28.59 -7.60 -7.57
CA ASN A 17 -27.32 -7.79 -6.86
C ASN A 17 -26.16 -8.03 -7.83
N GLN A 18 -26.38 -8.81 -8.89
CA GLN A 18 -25.38 -9.08 -9.92
C GLN A 18 -25.00 -7.80 -10.70
N SER A 19 -25.98 -6.95 -11.05
CA SER A 19 -25.70 -5.69 -11.73
C SER A 19 -24.93 -4.69 -10.84
N ARG A 20 -25.27 -4.63 -9.55
CA ARG A 20 -24.55 -3.79 -8.57
C ARG A 20 -23.11 -4.24 -8.35
N ASP A 21 -22.86 -5.54 -8.32
CA ASP A 21 -21.51 -6.08 -8.18
C ASP A 21 -20.65 -5.79 -9.40
N LEU A 22 -21.21 -5.94 -10.62
CA LEU A 22 -20.53 -5.55 -11.85
C LEU A 22 -20.15 -4.06 -11.86
N VAL A 23 -21.06 -3.17 -11.43
CA VAL A 23 -20.78 -1.74 -11.34
C VAL A 23 -19.65 -1.44 -10.36
N ASN A 24 -19.67 -2.03 -9.15
CA ASN A 24 -18.60 -1.84 -8.17
C ASN A 24 -17.24 -2.34 -8.71
N GLN A 25 -17.25 -3.48 -9.40
CA GLN A 25 -16.06 -4.06 -10.03
C GLN A 25 -15.50 -3.16 -11.13
N SER A 26 -16.36 -2.64 -12.01
CA SER A 26 -15.96 -1.68 -13.05
C SER A 26 -15.37 -0.41 -12.45
N ILE A 27 -15.99 0.14 -11.39
CA ILE A 27 -15.50 1.34 -10.71
C ILE A 27 -14.11 1.13 -10.10
N VAL A 28 -13.86 -0.01 -9.44
CA VAL A 28 -12.54 -0.30 -8.88
C VAL A 28 -11.51 -0.56 -9.98
N LEU A 29 -11.90 -1.23 -11.06
CA LEU A 29 -11.02 -1.46 -12.21
C LEU A 29 -10.59 -0.14 -12.86
N THR A 30 -11.53 0.76 -13.16
CA THR A 30 -11.23 2.07 -13.75
C THR A 30 -10.42 2.93 -12.79
N PHE A 31 -10.76 2.91 -11.50
CA PHE A 31 -9.98 3.58 -10.46
C PHE A 31 -8.52 3.11 -10.44
N LEU A 32 -8.29 1.80 -10.38
CA LEU A 32 -6.95 1.21 -10.37
C LEU A 32 -6.16 1.56 -11.63
N LEU A 33 -6.80 1.46 -12.79
CA LEU A 33 -6.17 1.78 -14.07
C LEU A 33 -5.70 3.24 -14.09
N MET A 34 -6.59 4.19 -13.73
CA MET A 34 -6.21 5.60 -13.66
C MET A 34 -5.13 5.85 -12.60
N PHE A 35 -5.23 5.20 -11.44
CA PHE A 35 -4.24 5.32 -10.38
C PHE A 35 -2.86 4.88 -10.86
N PHE A 36 -2.75 3.73 -11.53
CA PHE A 36 -1.47 3.23 -12.02
C PHE A 36 -0.92 4.08 -13.16
N VAL A 37 -1.74 4.45 -14.15
CA VAL A 37 -1.31 5.33 -15.24
C VAL A 37 -0.80 6.65 -14.65
N LYS A 38 -1.58 7.29 -13.77
CA LYS A 38 -1.18 8.53 -13.08
C LYS A 38 0.13 8.35 -12.32
N THR A 39 0.25 7.26 -11.57
CA THR A 39 1.40 7.02 -10.70
C THR A 39 2.67 6.76 -11.52
N PHE A 40 2.58 5.96 -12.58
CA PHE A 40 3.71 5.73 -13.48
C PHE A 40 4.09 6.99 -14.24
N LEU A 41 3.14 7.82 -14.67
CA LEU A 41 3.44 9.11 -15.28
C LEU A 41 4.09 10.10 -14.29
N THR A 42 3.63 10.12 -13.03
CA THR A 42 4.19 11.00 -11.99
C THR A 42 5.57 10.56 -11.52
N SER A 43 5.84 9.26 -11.57
CA SER A 43 7.10 8.68 -11.09
C SER A 43 8.14 8.49 -12.20
N GLY A 44 7.83 8.88 -13.44
CA GLY A 44 8.73 8.74 -14.58
C GLY A 44 9.58 9.98 -14.79
N SER A 45 10.82 9.77 -15.26
CA SER A 45 11.76 10.85 -15.55
C SER A 45 11.40 11.59 -16.83
N PHE A 46 10.40 12.46 -16.72
CA PHE A 46 9.86 13.21 -17.84
C PHE A 46 10.15 14.70 -17.72
N ASN A 47 10.67 15.29 -18.80
CA ASN A 47 10.71 16.73 -18.97
C ASN A 47 9.65 17.19 -19.99
N SER A 48 8.36 17.01 -19.67
CA SER A 48 7.24 17.29 -20.59
C SER A 48 6.05 17.97 -19.91
N GLU A 49 5.72 19.17 -20.37
CA GLU A 49 4.53 19.93 -19.91
C GLU A 49 3.23 19.17 -20.21
N LEU A 50 3.19 18.40 -21.31
CA LEU A 50 2.03 17.58 -21.68
C LEU A 50 1.75 16.51 -20.63
N ILE A 51 2.80 15.84 -20.12
CA ILE A 51 2.68 14.82 -19.09
C ILE A 51 2.20 15.44 -17.78
N ASN A 52 2.71 16.62 -17.42
CA ASN A 52 2.26 17.36 -16.23
C ASN A 52 0.76 17.72 -16.30
N LYS A 53 0.28 18.20 -17.46
CA LYS A 53 -1.15 18.48 -17.68
C LYS A 53 -1.99 17.21 -17.59
N ALA A 54 -1.53 16.10 -18.17
CA ALA A 54 -2.22 14.81 -18.09
C ALA A 54 -2.32 14.30 -16.64
N VAL A 55 -1.24 14.36 -15.87
CA VAL A 55 -1.22 13.99 -14.45
C VAL A 55 -2.19 14.86 -13.64
N MET A 56 -2.24 16.16 -13.90
CA MET A 56 -3.18 17.07 -13.24
C MET A 56 -4.65 16.70 -13.56
N GLY A 57 -4.96 16.41 -14.82
CA GLY A 57 -6.28 15.93 -15.23
C GLY A 57 -6.67 14.62 -14.54
N LEU A 58 -5.74 13.65 -14.47
CA LEU A 58 -5.96 12.38 -13.76
C LEU A 58 -6.17 12.60 -12.26
N ASN A 59 -5.43 13.50 -11.61
CA ASN A 59 -5.66 13.86 -10.21
C ASN A 59 -7.09 14.41 -10.00
N GLY A 60 -7.55 15.30 -10.89
CA GLY A 60 -8.93 15.82 -10.85
C GLY A 60 -9.99 14.73 -10.99
N LEU A 61 -9.81 13.80 -11.93
CA LEU A 61 -10.71 12.65 -12.09
C LEU A 61 -10.70 11.72 -10.88
N MET A 62 -9.54 11.50 -10.26
CA MET A 62 -9.42 10.66 -9.06
C MET A 62 -10.18 11.24 -7.85
N LEU A 63 -10.37 12.56 -7.77
CA LEU A 63 -11.21 13.17 -6.74
C LEU A 63 -12.69 12.77 -6.86
N LEU A 64 -13.19 12.51 -8.08
CA LEU A 64 -14.55 12.00 -8.28
C LEU A 64 -14.74 10.63 -7.62
N TYR A 65 -13.70 9.79 -7.63
CA TYR A 65 -13.71 8.49 -6.95
C TYR A 65 -13.67 8.63 -5.43
N VAL A 66 -12.97 9.65 -4.91
CA VAL A 66 -13.03 9.98 -3.47
C VAL A 66 -14.45 10.40 -3.08
N GLY A 67 -15.09 11.25 -3.89
CA GLY A 67 -16.49 11.64 -3.69
C GLY A 67 -17.45 10.46 -3.74
N TYR A 68 -17.29 9.57 -4.72
CA TYR A 68 -18.09 8.35 -4.83
C TYR A 68 -17.86 7.41 -3.63
N ALA A 69 -16.61 7.20 -3.22
CA ALA A 69 -16.28 6.40 -2.04
C ALA A 69 -16.97 6.95 -0.78
N PHE A 70 -16.96 8.28 -0.60
CA PHE A 70 -17.67 8.93 0.50
C PHE A 70 -19.18 8.74 0.42
N PHE A 71 -19.79 8.87 -0.76
CA PHE A 71 -21.23 8.68 -0.96
C PHE A 71 -21.68 7.28 -0.50
N ILE A 72 -20.94 6.26 -0.94
CA ILE A 72 -21.31 4.87 -0.67
C ILE A 72 -20.96 4.41 0.75
N ALA A 73 -20.00 5.05 1.42
CA ALA A 73 -19.49 4.69 2.75
C ALA A 73 -20.59 4.54 3.82
N THR A 74 -20.36 3.62 4.76
CA THR A 74 -21.17 3.48 5.99
C THR A 74 -21.01 4.70 6.88
N LEU A 75 -21.93 4.92 7.84
CA LEU A 75 -21.86 6.07 8.74
C LEU A 75 -20.53 6.15 9.51
N ALA A 76 -20.00 5.01 9.96
CA ALA A 76 -18.72 4.95 10.65
C ALA A 76 -17.54 5.31 9.72
N GLU A 77 -17.55 4.81 8.48
CA GLU A 77 -16.54 5.16 7.47
C GLU A 77 -16.62 6.64 7.08
N LYS A 78 -17.84 7.19 6.95
CA LYS A 78 -18.07 8.62 6.71
C LYS A 78 -17.54 9.48 7.84
N ALA A 79 -17.72 9.05 9.09
CA ALA A 79 -17.19 9.78 10.25
C ALA A 79 -15.65 9.84 10.21
N VAL A 80 -14.98 8.71 9.96
CA VAL A 80 -13.51 8.66 9.86
C VAL A 80 -13.01 9.46 8.65
N ALA A 81 -13.59 9.24 7.47
CA ALA A 81 -13.20 9.96 6.26
C ALA A 81 -13.44 11.46 6.38
N GLY A 82 -14.61 11.86 6.91
CA GLY A 82 -14.96 13.25 7.14
C GLY A 82 -14.04 13.93 8.16
N PHE A 83 -13.66 13.22 9.22
CA PHE A 83 -12.67 13.70 10.18
C PHE A 83 -11.29 13.95 9.53
N LEU A 84 -10.80 13.00 8.73
CA LEU A 84 -9.52 13.16 8.02
C LEU A 84 -9.58 14.28 6.96
N VAL A 85 -10.70 14.43 6.26
CA VAL A 85 -10.94 15.53 5.31
C VAL A 85 -10.95 16.87 6.05
N LEU A 86 -11.62 16.96 7.20
CA LEU A 86 -11.65 18.19 7.99
C LEU A 86 -10.24 18.58 8.45
N LEU A 87 -9.47 17.62 9.00
CA LEU A 87 -8.08 17.86 9.38
C LEU A 87 -7.24 18.29 8.18
N PHE A 88 -7.39 17.65 7.02
CA PHE A 88 -6.71 18.04 5.79
C PHE A 88 -7.01 19.49 5.39
N LEU A 89 -8.29 19.89 5.39
CA LEU A 89 -8.70 21.25 5.05
C LEU A 89 -8.14 22.28 6.04
N VAL A 90 -8.15 21.97 7.33
CA VAL A 90 -7.56 22.84 8.35
C VAL A 90 -6.04 22.94 8.19
N ASN A 91 -5.36 21.82 7.89
CA ASN A 91 -3.91 21.78 7.68
C ASN A 91 -3.50 22.65 6.48
N ILE A 92 -4.27 22.60 5.38
CA ILE A 92 -4.09 23.50 4.23
C ILE A 92 -4.37 24.96 4.63
N ALA A 93 -5.50 25.24 5.27
CA ALA A 93 -5.90 26.60 5.65
C ALA A 93 -4.90 27.28 6.59
N THR A 94 -4.16 26.49 7.38
CA THR A 94 -3.14 26.96 8.32
C THR A 94 -1.71 26.91 7.76
N GLY A 95 -1.52 26.51 6.50
CA GLY A 95 -0.21 26.48 5.83
C GLY A 95 0.70 25.32 6.20
N HIS A 96 0.17 24.24 6.80
CA HIS A 96 0.94 23.09 7.30
C HIS A 96 1.11 21.95 6.27
N GLY A 97 0.67 22.16 5.02
CA GLY A 97 0.91 21.26 3.89
C GLY A 97 -0.22 20.28 3.58
N ASP A 98 -0.02 19.51 2.51
CA ASP A 98 -1.03 18.64 1.87
C ASP A 98 -0.88 17.16 2.19
N TYR A 99 0.03 16.77 3.10
CA TYR A 99 0.31 15.36 3.41
C TYR A 99 -0.93 14.51 3.74
N LEU A 100 -1.89 15.09 4.47
CA LEU A 100 -3.15 14.41 4.82
C LEU A 100 -4.02 14.07 3.59
N PHE A 101 -3.74 14.65 2.42
CA PHE A 101 -4.34 14.25 1.15
C PHE A 101 -4.11 12.76 0.88
N GLY A 102 -2.89 12.28 1.16
CA GLY A 102 -2.56 10.86 1.06
C GLY A 102 -3.49 10.01 1.93
N ALA A 103 -3.71 10.39 3.20
CA ALA A 103 -4.59 9.67 4.12
C ALA A 103 -6.08 9.69 3.70
N VAL A 104 -6.56 10.82 3.19
CA VAL A 104 -7.93 10.96 2.63
C VAL A 104 -8.09 10.02 1.44
N PHE A 105 -7.16 10.07 0.50
CA PHE A 105 -7.14 9.20 -0.66
C PHE A 105 -7.07 7.72 -0.25
N SER A 106 -6.26 7.43 0.76
CA SER A 106 -6.10 6.09 1.30
C SER A 106 -7.36 5.50 1.86
N THR A 107 -8.10 6.32 2.60
CA THR A 107 -9.40 5.94 3.18
C THR A 107 -10.42 5.66 2.07
N ALA A 108 -10.44 6.47 1.00
CA ALA A 108 -11.30 6.25 -0.15
C ALA A 108 -11.02 4.91 -0.85
N VAL A 109 -9.74 4.59 -1.10
CA VAL A 109 -9.32 3.29 -1.67
C VAL A 109 -9.85 2.15 -0.82
N ILE A 110 -9.65 2.23 0.50
CA ILE A 110 -10.09 1.20 1.44
C ILE A 110 -11.61 0.97 1.36
N ILE A 111 -12.40 2.05 1.32
CA ILE A 111 -13.87 1.98 1.21
C ILE A 111 -14.31 1.32 -0.10
N LEU A 112 -13.64 1.65 -1.21
CA LEU A 112 -13.93 1.04 -2.52
C LEU A 112 -13.60 -0.46 -2.51
N PHE A 113 -12.40 -0.83 -2.08
CA PHE A 113 -11.93 -2.22 -2.06
C PHE A 113 -12.66 -3.10 -1.06
N ARG A 114 -13.22 -2.54 0.02
CA ARG A 114 -14.02 -3.29 1.00
C ARG A 114 -15.22 -4.01 0.36
N ARG A 115 -15.66 -3.59 -0.81
CA ARG A 115 -16.84 -4.13 -1.50
C ARG A 115 -16.51 -5.23 -2.50
N ILE A 116 -15.24 -5.54 -2.69
CA ILE A 116 -14.79 -6.51 -3.69
C ILE A 116 -14.17 -7.71 -2.97
N GLU A 117 -14.41 -8.90 -3.52
CA GLU A 117 -13.76 -10.12 -3.05
C GLU A 117 -12.25 -10.06 -3.30
N MET A 118 -11.45 -10.56 -2.36
CA MET A 118 -10.00 -10.41 -2.42
C MET A 118 -9.39 -11.02 -3.69
N GLY A 119 -9.81 -12.23 -4.09
CA GLY A 119 -9.32 -12.86 -5.32
C GLY A 119 -9.58 -11.97 -6.53
N ARG A 120 -10.80 -11.45 -6.66
CA ARG A 120 -11.18 -10.54 -7.75
C ARG A 120 -10.44 -9.21 -7.70
N GLY A 121 -10.29 -8.62 -6.53
CA GLY A 121 -9.54 -7.36 -6.34
C GLY A 121 -8.05 -7.51 -6.67
N ALA A 122 -7.44 -8.63 -6.31
CA ALA A 122 -6.05 -8.95 -6.64
C ALA A 122 -5.85 -9.24 -8.14
N GLU A 123 -6.80 -9.92 -8.79
CA GLU A 123 -6.83 -10.07 -10.26
C GLU A 123 -6.90 -8.70 -10.94
N MET A 124 -7.84 -7.84 -10.52
CA MET A 124 -7.98 -6.49 -11.04
C MET A 124 -6.70 -5.69 -10.88
N PHE A 125 -6.08 -5.72 -9.69
CA PHE A 125 -4.79 -5.10 -9.43
C PHE A 125 -3.74 -5.56 -10.43
N ALA A 126 -3.53 -6.87 -10.58
CA ALA A 126 -2.49 -7.40 -11.46
C ALA A 126 -2.74 -7.05 -12.94
N ILE A 127 -3.98 -7.19 -13.41
CA ILE A 127 -4.36 -6.87 -14.79
C ILE A 127 -4.15 -5.38 -15.06
N THR A 128 -4.70 -4.52 -14.22
CA THR A 128 -4.58 -3.05 -14.38
C THR A 128 -3.14 -2.57 -14.24
N PHE A 129 -2.31 -3.20 -13.40
CA PHE A 129 -0.88 -2.88 -13.31
C PHE A 129 -0.18 -3.15 -14.64
N VAL A 130 -0.39 -4.32 -15.24
CA VAL A 130 0.20 -4.68 -16.54
C VAL A 130 -0.33 -3.80 -17.66
N VAL A 131 -1.65 -3.59 -17.71
CA VAL A 131 -2.29 -2.74 -18.73
C VAL A 131 -1.80 -1.30 -18.61
N ALA A 132 -1.74 -0.73 -17.40
CA ALA A 132 -1.19 0.60 -17.18
C ALA A 132 0.27 0.67 -17.61
N GLY A 133 1.08 -0.34 -17.28
CA GLY A 133 2.46 -0.47 -17.74
C GLY A 133 2.55 -0.37 -19.27
N LEU A 134 1.76 -1.18 -19.99
CA LEU A 134 1.70 -1.16 -21.46
C LEU A 134 1.26 0.20 -22.02
N LEU A 135 0.29 0.86 -21.39
CA LEU A 135 -0.17 2.19 -21.80
C LEU A 135 0.91 3.26 -21.63
N VAL A 136 1.72 3.17 -20.56
CA VAL A 136 2.81 4.13 -20.31
C VAL A 136 4.11 3.77 -21.02
N VAL A 137 4.23 2.61 -21.67
CA VAL A 137 5.42 2.29 -22.49
C VAL A 137 5.67 3.37 -23.53
N ILE A 138 4.62 3.86 -24.21
CA ILE A 138 4.75 4.91 -25.23
C ILE A 138 5.37 6.18 -24.64
N PRO A 139 4.81 6.81 -23.58
CA PRO A 139 5.43 8.00 -23.02
C PRO A 139 6.85 7.74 -22.50
N TYR A 140 7.11 6.56 -21.92
CA TYR A 140 8.46 6.19 -21.45
C TYR A 140 9.47 6.07 -22.60
N ILE A 141 9.11 5.51 -23.75
CA ILE A 141 10.05 5.39 -24.89
C ILE A 141 10.37 6.76 -25.49
N PHE A 142 9.38 7.65 -25.61
CA PHE A 142 9.53 8.90 -26.35
C PHE A 142 9.94 10.10 -25.50
N TYR A 143 9.70 10.07 -24.19
CA TYR A 143 9.89 11.24 -23.32
C TYR A 143 10.74 10.99 -22.07
N THR A 144 11.28 9.77 -21.86
CA THR A 144 12.14 9.51 -20.69
C THR A 144 13.57 9.99 -20.92
N ASP A 145 14.18 10.58 -19.90
CA ASP A 145 15.58 11.02 -19.93
C ASP A 145 16.58 9.86 -19.78
N GLY A 146 16.13 8.70 -19.31
CA GLY A 146 16.95 7.49 -19.24
C GLY A 146 16.21 6.29 -18.65
N PHE A 147 16.80 5.09 -18.77
CA PHE A 147 16.28 3.84 -18.18
C PHE A 147 17.11 3.34 -17.00
N VAL A 148 18.16 4.08 -16.66
CA VAL A 148 19.14 3.77 -15.63
C VAL A 148 19.46 5.07 -14.89
N TYR A 149 19.57 4.96 -13.57
CA TYR A 149 20.00 6.04 -12.69
C TYR A 149 21.45 5.79 -12.27
N LEU A 150 22.32 6.79 -12.42
CA LEU A 150 23.70 6.71 -11.96
C LEU A 150 23.78 7.10 -10.49
N ASP A 151 24.03 6.11 -9.64
CA ASP A 151 24.18 6.27 -8.19
C ASP A 151 25.67 6.23 -7.83
N GLU A 152 26.16 7.20 -7.05
CA GLU A 152 27.57 7.30 -6.66
C GLU A 152 28.08 6.06 -5.91
N ARG A 153 27.20 5.31 -5.24
CA ARG A 153 27.57 4.16 -4.41
C ARG A 153 27.44 2.83 -5.13
N TYR A 154 26.48 2.72 -6.04
CA TYR A 154 26.10 1.46 -6.69
C TYR A 154 26.32 1.47 -8.21
N GLY A 155 26.74 2.60 -8.78
CA GLY A 155 26.86 2.79 -10.21
C GLY A 155 25.49 2.80 -10.88
N ASN A 156 25.39 2.12 -12.03
CA ASN A 156 24.17 2.07 -12.83
C ASN A 156 23.08 1.22 -12.16
N ARG A 157 22.00 1.89 -11.73
CA ARG A 157 20.81 1.24 -11.15
C ARG A 157 19.67 1.23 -12.15
N LEU A 158 19.04 0.09 -12.34
CA LEU A 158 17.90 -0.05 -13.25
C LEU A 158 16.71 0.77 -12.73
N THR A 159 16.14 1.61 -13.59
CA THR A 159 14.91 2.34 -13.28
C THR A 159 13.79 2.10 -14.26
N LEU A 160 14.05 1.55 -15.46
CA LEU A 160 13.04 1.33 -16.49
C LEU A 160 12.22 2.61 -16.81
N GLY A 161 12.85 3.78 -16.70
CA GLY A 161 12.23 5.10 -16.96
C GLY A 161 11.55 5.74 -15.75
N PHE A 162 11.55 5.07 -14.59
CA PHE A 162 11.19 5.71 -13.33
C PHE A 162 12.31 6.68 -12.89
N ASP A 163 11.95 7.78 -12.23
CA ASP A 163 12.91 8.74 -11.66
C ASP A 163 13.78 8.13 -10.57
N ASN A 164 13.20 7.23 -9.78
CA ASN A 164 13.84 6.66 -8.61
C ASN A 164 13.81 5.12 -8.67
N PRO A 165 14.97 4.44 -8.59
CA PRO A 165 15.04 2.98 -8.59
C PRO A 165 14.28 2.33 -7.42
N ASN A 166 14.16 3.01 -6.27
CA ASN A 166 13.40 2.50 -5.13
C ASN A 166 11.90 2.50 -5.41
N THR A 167 11.40 3.45 -6.21
CA THR A 167 9.99 3.50 -6.64
C THR A 167 9.66 2.30 -7.52
N LEU A 168 10.49 2.03 -8.54
CA LEU A 168 10.37 0.82 -9.36
C LEU A 168 10.37 -0.43 -8.48
N ALA A 169 11.34 -0.53 -7.56
CA ALA A 169 11.48 -1.69 -6.70
C ALA A 169 10.26 -1.92 -5.81
N TYR A 170 9.68 -0.87 -5.23
CA TYR A 170 8.49 -0.97 -4.39
C TYR A 170 7.26 -1.40 -5.20
N TYR A 171 7.07 -0.86 -6.41
CA TYR A 171 5.95 -1.23 -7.28
C TYR A 171 6.07 -2.68 -7.78
N SER A 172 7.27 -3.10 -8.18
CA SER A 172 7.56 -4.49 -8.54
C SER A 172 7.37 -5.43 -7.35
N PHE A 173 7.76 -5.03 -6.14
CA PHE A 173 7.54 -5.80 -4.91
C PHE A 173 6.04 -5.94 -4.58
N ALA A 174 5.24 -4.87 -4.73
CA ALA A 174 3.80 -4.93 -4.54
C ALA A 174 3.12 -5.86 -5.56
N LEU A 175 3.53 -5.82 -6.84
CA LEU A 175 3.08 -6.77 -7.85
C LEU A 175 3.43 -8.21 -7.48
N PHE A 176 4.68 -8.45 -7.07
CA PHE A 176 5.16 -9.76 -6.65
C PHE A 176 4.32 -10.33 -5.50
N ALA A 177 4.06 -9.53 -4.46
CA ALA A 177 3.24 -9.93 -3.33
C ALA A 177 1.80 -10.27 -3.74
N THR A 178 1.19 -9.46 -4.62
CA THR A 178 -0.17 -9.71 -5.13
C THR A 178 -0.23 -11.01 -5.94
N LEU A 179 0.75 -11.25 -6.83
CA LEU A 179 0.81 -12.48 -7.63
C LEU A 179 0.98 -13.72 -6.76
N LEU A 180 1.84 -13.68 -5.74
CA LEU A 180 1.98 -14.79 -4.79
C LEU A 180 0.68 -15.03 -4.00
N CYS A 181 -0.05 -13.97 -3.61
CA CYS A 181 -1.35 -14.11 -2.97
C CYS A 181 -2.39 -14.78 -3.89
N LEU A 182 -2.39 -14.44 -5.18
CA LEU A 182 -3.26 -15.09 -6.18
C LEU A 182 -2.90 -16.57 -6.35
N ILE A 183 -1.62 -16.92 -6.43
CA ILE A 183 -1.18 -18.32 -6.53
C ILE A 183 -1.55 -19.11 -5.27
N ASP A 184 -1.41 -18.52 -4.08
CA ASP A 184 -1.83 -19.14 -2.83
C ASP A 184 -3.35 -19.41 -2.81
N HIS A 185 -4.15 -18.48 -3.34
CA HIS A 185 -5.59 -18.61 -3.42
C HIS A 185 -6.06 -19.58 -4.51
N ALA A 186 -5.28 -19.78 -5.58
CA ALA A 186 -5.65 -20.61 -6.71
C ALA A 186 -5.91 -22.08 -6.31
N LYS A 187 -6.88 -22.72 -6.97
CA LYS A 187 -7.22 -24.15 -6.79
C LYS A 187 -6.24 -25.05 -7.54
N LEU A 188 -4.95 -24.93 -7.23
CA LEU A 188 -3.85 -25.69 -7.83
C LEU A 188 -3.22 -26.66 -6.82
N THR A 189 -2.59 -27.73 -7.31
CA THR A 189 -1.80 -28.63 -6.45
C THR A 189 -0.58 -27.90 -5.88
N ARG A 190 -0.03 -28.40 -4.75
CA ARG A 190 1.13 -27.79 -4.10
C ARG A 190 2.34 -27.66 -5.04
N GLY A 191 2.61 -28.71 -5.83
CA GLY A 191 3.68 -28.71 -6.82
C GLY A 191 3.50 -27.62 -7.88
N MET A 192 2.29 -27.48 -8.43
CA MET A 192 1.96 -26.43 -9.40
C MET A 192 2.12 -25.02 -8.81
N LYS A 193 1.68 -24.81 -7.56
CA LYS A 193 1.88 -23.53 -6.85
C LYS A 193 3.36 -23.18 -6.70
N ASN A 194 4.19 -24.17 -6.36
CA ASN A 194 5.63 -23.97 -6.23
C ASN A 194 6.27 -23.60 -7.57
N ILE A 195 5.92 -24.31 -8.66
CA ILE A 195 6.41 -23.99 -10.02
C ILE A 195 5.96 -22.58 -10.43
N ALA A 196 4.70 -22.23 -10.22
CA ALA A 196 4.19 -20.88 -10.52
C ALA A 196 4.91 -19.80 -9.72
N SER A 197 5.19 -20.03 -8.42
CA SER A 197 5.95 -19.08 -7.60
C SER A 197 7.39 -18.89 -8.10
N LEU A 198 8.03 -19.95 -8.61
CA LEU A 198 9.36 -19.87 -9.21
C LEU A 198 9.33 -19.08 -10.52
N ALA A 199 8.33 -19.30 -11.37
CA ALA A 199 8.17 -18.56 -12.62
C ALA A 199 7.97 -17.05 -12.37
N VAL A 200 7.11 -16.68 -11.42
CA VAL A 200 6.93 -15.28 -11.01
C VAL A 200 8.22 -14.69 -10.42
N SER A 201 8.95 -15.47 -9.63
CA SER A 201 10.23 -15.04 -9.04
C SER A 201 11.30 -14.81 -10.09
N ALA A 202 11.40 -15.69 -11.09
CA ALA A 202 12.35 -15.55 -12.20
C ALA A 202 12.09 -14.27 -13.03
N LEU A 203 10.84 -13.81 -13.08
CA LEU A 203 10.47 -12.58 -13.79
C LEU A 203 10.75 -11.31 -12.96
N ILE A 204 10.44 -11.31 -11.66
CA ILE A 204 10.47 -10.07 -10.85
C ILE A 204 11.79 -9.90 -10.06
N LEU A 205 12.40 -10.98 -9.55
CA LEU A 205 13.62 -10.85 -8.74
C LEU A 205 14.80 -10.20 -9.49
N PRO A 206 15.03 -10.45 -10.80
CA PRO A 206 16.08 -9.73 -11.53
C PRO A 206 15.84 -8.23 -11.55
N VAL A 207 14.60 -7.77 -11.75
CA VAL A 207 14.26 -6.34 -11.73
C VAL A 207 14.60 -5.72 -10.37
N LEU A 208 14.24 -6.40 -9.27
CA LEU A 208 14.56 -5.95 -7.92
C LEU A 208 16.08 -5.94 -7.65
N MET A 209 16.80 -6.97 -8.11
CA MET A 209 18.25 -7.05 -7.97
C MET A 209 18.96 -5.91 -8.70
N TYR A 210 18.61 -5.67 -9.96
CA TYR A 210 19.23 -4.61 -10.78
C TYR A 210 18.80 -3.19 -10.40
N SER A 211 17.67 -3.02 -9.69
CA SER A 211 17.32 -1.73 -9.07
C SER A 211 18.22 -1.37 -7.88
N TYR A 212 19.01 -2.33 -7.36
CA TYR A 212 19.81 -2.23 -6.15
C TYR A 212 19.03 -1.79 -4.89
N SER A 213 17.71 -1.96 -4.86
CA SER A 213 16.92 -1.77 -3.64
C SER A 213 17.06 -2.98 -2.71
N ARG A 214 18.03 -2.89 -1.79
CA ARG A 214 18.34 -3.96 -0.81
C ARG A 214 17.12 -4.37 0.00
N THR A 215 16.30 -3.42 0.45
CA THR A 215 15.11 -3.72 1.26
C THR A 215 14.08 -4.53 0.46
N CYS A 216 13.61 -4.00 -0.68
CA CYS A 216 12.57 -4.67 -1.47
C CYS A 216 13.03 -6.04 -1.96
N PHE A 217 14.30 -6.18 -2.34
CA PHE A 217 14.87 -7.47 -2.73
C PHE A 217 14.88 -8.47 -1.57
N MET A 218 15.39 -8.10 -0.39
CA MET A 218 15.43 -8.98 0.77
C MET A 218 14.03 -9.37 1.26
N LEU A 219 13.08 -8.44 1.24
CA LEU A 219 11.69 -8.72 1.60
C LEU A 219 10.99 -9.62 0.57
N ALA A 220 11.32 -9.50 -0.73
CA ALA A 220 10.84 -10.41 -1.77
C ALA A 220 11.37 -11.84 -1.55
N LEU A 221 12.67 -11.99 -1.26
CA LEU A 221 13.26 -13.29 -0.93
C LEU A 221 12.63 -13.90 0.33
N LEU A 222 12.44 -13.10 1.38
CA LEU A 222 11.73 -13.53 2.59
C LEU A 222 10.31 -13.99 2.27
N MET A 223 9.58 -13.23 1.43
CA MET A 223 8.21 -13.58 1.05
C MET A 223 8.14 -14.87 0.24
N LEU A 224 9.09 -15.10 -0.68
CA LEU A 224 9.20 -16.35 -1.43
C LEU A 224 9.48 -17.55 -0.51
N LEU A 225 10.42 -17.39 0.42
CA LEU A 225 10.72 -18.41 1.44
C LEU A 225 9.46 -18.73 2.27
N LEU A 226 8.75 -17.70 2.74
CA LEU A 226 7.51 -17.85 3.50
C LEU A 226 6.39 -18.49 2.67
N PHE A 227 6.33 -18.28 1.35
CA PHE A 227 5.36 -18.94 0.48
C PHE A 227 5.51 -20.48 0.50
N TRP A 228 6.75 -20.96 0.49
CA TRP A 228 7.03 -22.40 0.57
C TRP A 228 6.86 -22.94 2.00
N LEU A 229 7.30 -22.18 3.01
CA LEU A 229 7.29 -22.62 4.41
C LEU A 229 5.93 -22.49 5.11
N ALA A 230 5.14 -21.43 4.84
CA ALA A 230 3.94 -21.11 5.63
C ALA A 230 2.90 -22.24 5.73
N PRO A 231 2.71 -23.09 4.71
CA PRO A 231 1.81 -24.25 4.81
C PRO A 231 2.38 -25.39 5.65
N LEU A 232 3.70 -25.46 5.80
CA LEU A 232 4.39 -26.40 6.70
C LEU A 232 4.41 -25.86 8.14
N LEU A 233 4.42 -24.54 8.31
CA LEU A 233 4.36 -23.90 9.62
C LEU A 233 3.00 -24.13 10.27
N ARG A 234 3.01 -24.68 11.49
CA ARG A 234 1.82 -24.81 12.34
C ARG A 234 1.37 -23.47 12.91
N VAL A 235 2.27 -22.49 12.98
CA VAL A 235 2.04 -21.17 13.55
C VAL A 235 1.99 -20.13 12.44
N ALA A 236 1.00 -19.25 12.51
CA ALA A 236 0.90 -18.05 11.67
C ALA A 236 0.62 -16.85 12.56
N PRO A 237 1.13 -15.65 12.21
CA PRO A 237 0.90 -14.45 12.99
C PRO A 237 -0.60 -14.19 13.11
N ASN A 238 -1.01 -13.68 14.27
CA ASN A 238 -2.39 -13.31 14.57
C ASN A 238 -2.48 -11.80 14.85
N ARG A 239 -3.71 -11.29 15.04
CA ARG A 239 -3.95 -9.87 15.33
C ARG A 239 -3.09 -9.33 16.47
N LYS A 240 -2.97 -10.08 17.58
CA LYS A 240 -2.22 -9.63 18.76
C LYS A 240 -0.73 -9.50 18.44
N VAL A 241 -0.17 -10.48 17.72
CA VAL A 241 1.22 -10.46 17.26
C VAL A 241 1.47 -9.26 16.34
N CYS A 242 0.60 -9.00 15.37
CA CYS A 242 0.76 -7.85 14.47
C CYS A 242 0.63 -6.51 15.21
N ILE A 243 -0.31 -6.37 16.16
CA ILE A 243 -0.43 -5.15 16.99
C ILE A 243 0.84 -4.96 17.82
N ALA A 244 1.31 -6.01 18.50
CA ALA A 244 2.52 -5.94 19.32
C ALA A 244 3.74 -5.58 18.46
N LEU A 245 3.87 -6.17 17.27
CA LEU A 245 4.91 -5.83 16.31
C LEU A 245 4.81 -4.36 15.87
N THR A 246 3.63 -3.88 15.48
CA THR A 246 3.44 -2.46 15.10
C THR A 246 3.85 -1.52 16.23
N LEU A 247 3.41 -1.79 17.46
CA LEU A 247 3.78 -0.97 18.62
C LEU A 247 5.29 -1.03 18.91
N ALA A 248 5.91 -2.20 18.76
CA ALA A 248 7.36 -2.36 18.91
C ALA A 248 8.12 -1.57 17.84
N ILE A 249 7.66 -1.57 16.58
CA ILE A 249 8.26 -0.78 15.51
C ILE A 249 8.13 0.71 15.79
N VAL A 250 6.94 1.20 16.13
CA VAL A 250 6.71 2.60 16.50
C VAL A 250 7.63 3.00 17.66
N GLY A 251 7.63 2.21 18.73
CA GLY A 251 8.47 2.45 19.90
C GLY A 251 9.96 2.47 19.55
N PHE A 252 10.43 1.52 18.73
CA PHE A 252 11.81 1.47 18.27
C PHE A 252 12.19 2.71 17.43
N GLN A 253 11.36 3.10 16.47
CA GLN A 253 11.65 4.25 15.60
C GLN A 253 11.78 5.53 16.43
N PHE A 254 10.82 5.82 17.31
CA PHE A 254 10.89 7.01 18.16
C PHE A 254 12.01 6.93 19.21
N ALA A 255 12.21 5.79 19.86
CA ALA A 255 13.25 5.64 20.89
C ALA A 255 14.66 5.76 20.31
N SER A 256 14.91 5.15 19.14
CA SER A 256 16.21 5.23 18.46
C SER A 256 16.56 6.65 18.03
N VAL A 257 15.57 7.46 17.67
CA VAL A 257 15.75 8.87 17.32
C VAL A 257 15.93 9.74 18.55
N ILE A 258 15.04 9.66 19.55
CA ILE A 258 15.10 10.53 20.74
C ILE A 258 16.38 10.29 21.54
N ARG A 259 16.86 9.04 21.60
CA ARG A 259 18.05 8.67 22.38
C ARG A 259 19.34 8.64 21.56
N TRP A 260 19.30 9.05 20.30
CA TRP A 260 20.48 9.08 19.45
C TRP A 260 21.62 9.90 20.10
N GLY A 261 22.82 9.32 20.14
CA GLY A 261 23.99 9.87 20.82
C GLY A 261 24.19 9.35 22.25
N SER A 262 23.20 8.66 22.83
CA SER A 262 23.31 8.10 24.19
C SER A 262 24.21 6.86 24.24
N ASN A 263 24.33 6.11 23.13
CA ASN A 263 25.22 4.96 23.02
C ASN A 263 25.89 4.92 21.64
N PRO A 264 27.03 5.62 21.47
CA PRO A 264 27.65 5.81 20.16
C PRO A 264 27.96 4.51 19.40
N ALA A 265 28.35 3.43 20.10
CA ALA A 265 28.67 2.17 19.46
C ALA A 265 27.43 1.49 18.87
N LEU A 266 26.32 1.47 19.63
CA LEU A 266 25.05 0.92 19.17
C LEU A 266 24.42 1.79 18.08
N ASP A 267 24.49 3.12 18.23
CA ASP A 267 23.91 4.09 17.31
C ASP A 267 24.54 3.98 15.93
N VAL A 268 25.88 3.88 15.84
CA VAL A 268 26.59 3.67 14.58
C VAL A 268 26.16 2.36 13.91
N LEU A 269 26.08 1.26 14.67
CA LEU A 269 25.69 -0.04 14.15
C LEU A 269 24.26 -0.05 13.62
N LEU A 270 23.30 0.45 14.39
CA LEU A 270 21.89 0.51 14.00
C LEU A 270 21.68 1.42 12.78
N ASN A 271 22.38 2.56 12.74
CA ASN A 271 22.25 3.50 11.65
C ASN A 271 22.87 2.97 10.36
N GLN A 272 23.99 2.25 10.43
CA GLN A 272 24.52 1.54 9.27
C GLN A 272 23.55 0.46 8.77
N ALA A 273 22.99 -0.34 9.68
CA ALA A 273 22.01 -1.37 9.34
C ALA A 273 20.76 -0.79 8.66
N LEU A 274 20.30 0.38 9.10
CA LEU A 274 19.13 1.08 8.53
C LEU A 274 19.49 2.11 7.46
N THR A 275 20.75 2.13 6.99
CA THR A 275 21.26 3.01 5.92
C THR A 275 21.04 4.50 6.20
N GLY A 276 21.36 4.96 7.41
CA GLY A 276 21.34 6.39 7.77
C GLY A 276 20.00 6.92 8.27
N ARG A 277 18.93 6.12 8.23
CA ARG A 277 17.56 6.58 8.52
C ARG A 277 17.34 7.10 9.94
N ILE A 278 18.06 6.54 10.92
CA ILE A 278 17.97 7.03 12.30
C ILE A 278 18.58 8.43 12.37
N TRP A 279 19.77 8.61 11.79
CA TRP A 279 20.45 9.89 11.81
C TRP A 279 19.66 11.00 11.10
N PHE A 280 19.12 10.75 9.90
CA PHE A 280 18.29 11.73 9.20
C PHE A 280 17.03 12.10 10.00
N SER A 281 16.37 11.10 10.60
CA SER A 281 15.20 11.35 11.45
C SER A 281 15.56 12.10 12.74
N TRP A 282 16.77 11.89 13.27
CA TRP A 282 17.30 12.66 14.40
C TRP A 282 17.61 14.10 14.05
N GLN A 283 18.15 14.40 12.87
CA GLN A 283 18.34 15.78 12.43
C GLN A 283 17.02 16.56 12.38
N MET A 284 15.95 15.93 11.88
CA MET A 284 14.62 16.50 11.93
C MET A 284 14.17 16.72 13.38
N PHE A 285 14.27 15.70 14.24
CA PHE A 285 13.90 15.81 15.65
C PHE A 285 14.65 16.95 16.38
N GLN A 286 15.94 17.16 16.09
CA GLN A 286 16.71 18.28 16.66
C GLN A 286 16.20 19.64 16.19
N ALA A 287 15.75 19.74 14.93
CA ALA A 287 15.27 21.00 14.37
C ALA A 287 13.86 21.38 14.85
N VAL A 288 12.97 20.40 15.01
CA VAL A 288 11.53 20.68 15.21
C VAL A 288 10.96 20.12 16.52
N GLY A 289 11.74 19.34 17.27
CA GLY A 289 11.29 18.70 18.50
C GLY A 289 10.29 17.57 18.25
N LEU A 290 9.38 17.35 19.19
CA LEU A 290 8.34 16.31 19.10
C LEU A 290 7.25 16.66 18.06
N PRO A 291 6.62 15.65 17.43
CA PRO A 291 5.56 15.90 16.46
C PRO A 291 4.39 16.64 17.11
N ASN A 292 3.83 17.63 16.41
CA ASN A 292 2.70 18.39 16.90
C ASN A 292 1.47 17.46 17.08
N PRO A 293 0.77 17.52 18.22
CA PRO A 293 -0.39 16.67 18.46
C PRO A 293 -1.54 16.87 17.47
N LEU A 294 -1.74 18.09 16.95
CA LEU A 294 -2.90 18.49 16.15
C LEU A 294 -2.58 18.58 14.65
N PHE A 295 -1.52 19.31 14.31
CA PHE A 295 -1.21 19.65 12.92
C PHE A 295 -0.03 18.85 12.39
N GLY A 296 -0.07 18.57 11.09
CA GLY A 296 1.09 18.06 10.39
C GLY A 296 2.13 19.15 10.16
N MET A 297 3.27 18.78 9.63
CA MET A 297 4.24 19.73 9.11
C MET A 297 4.87 19.21 7.83
N ASN A 298 5.32 20.12 6.96
CA ASN A 298 6.05 19.70 5.77
C ASN A 298 7.44 19.17 6.18
N ILE A 299 7.65 17.87 6.03
CA ILE A 299 8.93 17.21 6.32
C ILE A 299 9.88 17.17 5.12
N GLU A 300 9.47 17.71 3.97
CA GLU A 300 10.29 17.75 2.75
C GLU A 300 11.69 18.32 2.94
N PRO A 301 11.89 19.41 3.71
CA PRO A 301 13.24 19.95 3.96
C PRO A 301 14.18 18.98 4.69
N TYR A 302 13.65 17.93 5.32
CA TYR A 302 14.41 16.97 6.12
C TYR A 302 14.59 15.61 5.44
N LYS A 303 14.14 15.47 4.18
CA LYS A 303 14.33 14.22 3.42
C LYS A 303 15.83 13.87 3.33
N PRO A 304 16.20 12.57 3.43
CA PRO A 304 15.33 11.40 3.46
C PRO A 304 14.88 11.00 4.89
N VAL A 305 13.57 11.12 5.17
CA VAL A 305 12.94 10.55 6.38
C VAL A 305 12.11 9.35 5.96
N ASP A 306 12.76 8.19 5.89
CA ASP A 306 12.14 6.96 5.38
C ASP A 306 11.50 6.08 6.47
N PHE A 307 11.67 6.44 7.75
CA PHE A 307 10.95 5.80 8.84
C PHE A 307 9.47 6.16 8.73
N PHE A 308 8.65 5.16 8.39
CA PHE A 308 7.25 5.38 8.10
C PHE A 308 6.49 6.03 9.26
N PHE A 309 6.63 5.54 10.49
CA PHE A 309 5.85 6.07 11.61
C PHE A 309 6.35 7.45 12.02
N ILE A 310 7.65 7.72 11.94
CA ILE A 310 8.15 9.08 12.14
C ILE A 310 7.57 10.02 11.07
N ALA A 311 7.72 9.68 9.79
CA ALA A 311 7.17 10.48 8.69
C ALA A 311 5.67 10.72 8.86
N MET A 312 4.90 9.69 9.20
CA MET A 312 3.45 9.78 9.44
C MET A 312 3.11 10.74 10.59
N PHE A 313 3.74 10.59 11.76
CA PHE A 313 3.43 11.41 12.93
C PHE A 313 3.81 12.88 12.76
N TYR A 314 4.94 13.17 12.11
CA TYR A 314 5.32 14.55 11.83
C TYR A 314 4.46 15.16 10.73
N SER A 315 4.16 14.41 9.67
CA SER A 315 3.49 15.00 8.49
C SER A 315 1.98 15.04 8.61
N ALA A 316 1.35 14.11 9.34
CA ALA A 316 -0.09 14.09 9.57
C ALA A 316 -0.50 14.72 10.91
N GLY A 317 0.43 14.85 11.86
CA GLY A 317 0.14 15.21 13.24
C GLY A 317 -0.24 14.00 14.10
N GLY A 318 -0.13 14.17 15.42
CA GLY A 318 -0.32 13.10 16.40
C GLY A 318 -1.72 12.48 16.39
N ILE A 319 -2.77 13.29 16.40
CA ILE A 319 -4.17 12.82 16.45
C ILE A 319 -4.52 12.04 15.18
N ALA A 320 -4.22 12.58 14.00
CA ALA A 320 -4.48 11.89 12.73
C ALA A 320 -3.75 10.55 12.68
N SER A 321 -2.50 10.51 13.14
CA SER A 321 -1.66 9.31 13.21
C SER A 321 -2.23 8.24 14.14
N VAL A 322 -2.71 8.64 15.33
CA VAL A 322 -3.38 7.75 16.27
C VAL A 322 -4.69 7.19 15.68
N VAL A 323 -5.48 8.03 15.00
CA VAL A 323 -6.70 7.57 14.31
C VAL A 323 -6.38 6.57 13.20
N MET A 324 -5.36 6.84 12.38
CA MET A 324 -4.92 5.89 11.34
C MET A 324 -4.43 4.56 11.92
N LEU A 325 -3.65 4.59 13.02
CA LEU A 325 -3.22 3.39 13.75
C LEU A 325 -4.40 2.62 14.32
N PHE A 326 -5.38 3.32 14.91
CA PHE A 326 -6.60 2.71 15.43
C PHE A 326 -7.38 1.99 14.32
N CYS A 327 -7.57 2.65 13.18
CA CYS A 327 -8.20 2.07 12.00
C CYS A 327 -7.45 0.82 11.53
N TYR A 328 -6.11 0.88 11.47
CA TYR A 328 -5.29 -0.28 11.11
C TYR A 328 -5.45 -1.45 12.10
N PHE A 329 -5.44 -1.18 13.42
CA PHE A 329 -5.66 -2.20 14.45
C PHE A 329 -7.06 -2.81 14.42
N HIS A 330 -8.05 -2.06 13.97
CA HIS A 330 -9.39 -2.56 13.70
C HIS A 330 -9.39 -3.51 12.48
N LEU A 331 -8.73 -3.10 11.39
CA LEU A 331 -8.57 -3.91 10.17
C LEU A 331 -7.82 -5.22 10.42
N LEU A 332 -6.84 -5.26 11.33
CA LEU A 332 -6.16 -6.49 11.75
C LEU A 332 -7.11 -7.54 12.34
N GLY A 333 -8.33 -7.16 12.74
CA GLY A 333 -9.41 -8.10 13.09
C GLY A 333 -9.73 -9.10 11.96
N ASN A 334 -9.55 -8.70 10.71
CA ASN A 334 -9.84 -9.51 9.53
C ASN A 334 -8.78 -10.58 9.24
N MET A 335 -7.64 -10.58 9.95
CA MET A 335 -6.58 -11.58 9.77
C MET A 335 -7.05 -13.03 9.90
N ARG A 336 -8.10 -13.29 10.70
CA ARG A 336 -8.65 -14.64 10.88
C ARG A 336 -9.14 -15.25 9.58
N ARG A 337 -9.55 -14.42 8.62
CA ARG A 337 -10.06 -14.84 7.30
C ARG A 337 -8.96 -15.09 6.27
N LEU A 338 -7.72 -14.71 6.57
CA LEU A 338 -6.58 -14.86 5.67
C LEU A 338 -5.96 -16.25 5.79
N SER A 339 -5.41 -16.74 4.69
CA SER A 339 -4.56 -17.94 4.66
C SER A 339 -3.31 -17.75 5.53
N ARG A 340 -2.63 -18.85 5.88
CA ARG A 340 -1.38 -18.77 6.67
C ARG A 340 -0.33 -17.91 5.97
N PHE A 341 -0.16 -18.08 4.65
CA PHE A 341 0.76 -17.27 3.86
C PHE A 341 0.37 -15.79 3.84
N MET A 342 -0.90 -15.47 3.58
CA MET A 342 -1.37 -14.07 3.55
C MET A 342 -1.19 -13.34 4.89
N ARG A 343 -1.28 -14.05 6.02
CA ARG A 343 -0.96 -13.47 7.34
C ARG A 343 0.52 -13.10 7.46
N TRP A 344 1.41 -13.90 6.88
CA TRP A 344 2.84 -13.56 6.80
C TRP A 344 3.10 -12.39 5.85
N VAL A 345 2.35 -12.27 4.75
CA VAL A 345 2.42 -11.07 3.88
C VAL A 345 2.14 -9.80 4.66
N VAL A 346 1.14 -9.80 5.57
CA VAL A 346 0.87 -8.64 6.46
C VAL A 346 2.10 -8.30 7.32
N VAL A 347 2.79 -9.29 7.86
CA VAL A 347 4.02 -9.07 8.64
C VAL A 347 5.15 -8.50 7.78
N VAL A 348 5.36 -9.04 6.57
CA VAL A 348 6.41 -8.53 5.67
C VAL A 348 6.16 -7.06 5.30
N PHE A 349 4.92 -6.68 5.03
CA PHE A 349 4.55 -5.27 4.80
C PHE A 349 4.65 -4.41 6.06
N LEU A 350 4.47 -4.96 7.26
CA LEU A 350 4.81 -4.23 8.48
C LEU A 350 6.31 -3.97 8.57
N LEU A 351 7.16 -4.91 8.14
CA LEU A 351 8.61 -4.72 8.15
C LEU A 351 9.09 -3.67 7.14
N THR A 352 8.36 -3.41 6.05
CA THR A 352 8.73 -2.32 5.11
C THR A 352 8.72 -0.95 5.79
N THR A 353 7.91 -0.77 6.86
CA THR A 353 7.80 0.50 7.60
C THR A 353 9.10 0.96 8.27
N PHE A 354 10.09 0.06 8.43
CA PHE A 354 11.42 0.42 8.90
C PHE A 354 12.25 1.22 7.89
N THR A 355 11.92 1.14 6.60
CA THR A 355 12.79 1.68 5.56
C THR A 355 12.06 2.36 4.41
N GLU A 356 10.73 2.29 4.37
CA GLU A 356 9.91 2.80 3.27
C GLU A 356 8.71 3.60 3.80
N THR A 357 8.51 4.81 3.26
CA THR A 357 7.35 5.66 3.58
C THR A 357 6.09 5.28 2.81
N TYR A 358 6.21 4.43 1.79
CA TYR A 358 5.12 4.04 0.88
C TYR A 358 4.02 3.18 1.50
N PHE A 359 4.12 2.84 2.80
CA PHE A 359 3.08 2.08 3.50
C PHE A 359 1.72 2.80 3.49
N LEU A 360 1.69 4.15 3.41
CA LEU A 360 0.45 4.91 3.28
C LEU A 360 -0.18 4.87 1.91
N VAL A 361 0.51 4.42 0.86
CA VAL A 361 -0.05 4.27 -0.49
C VAL A 361 -0.82 2.95 -0.55
N PRO A 362 -2.14 2.92 -0.33
CA PRO A 362 -2.84 1.68 -0.01
C PRO A 362 -2.98 0.77 -1.21
N VAL A 363 -2.99 1.34 -2.41
CA VAL A 363 -3.01 0.55 -3.64
C VAL A 363 -1.78 -0.36 -3.67
N PHE A 364 -0.58 0.16 -3.35
CA PHE A 364 0.63 -0.65 -3.31
C PHE A 364 0.88 -1.36 -1.96
N ASN A 365 0.11 -1.04 -0.92
CA ASN A 365 0.16 -1.76 0.35
C ASN A 365 -0.79 -2.97 0.33
N VAL A 366 -0.29 -4.09 -0.19
CA VAL A 366 -1.05 -5.34 -0.32
C VAL A 366 -1.59 -5.81 1.04
N SER A 367 -0.92 -5.51 2.15
CA SER A 367 -1.45 -5.85 3.48
C SER A 367 -2.76 -5.13 3.80
N LEU A 368 -2.90 -3.86 3.43
CA LEU A 368 -4.15 -3.12 3.60
C LEU A 368 -5.25 -3.72 2.73
N LEU A 369 -4.96 -4.02 1.46
CA LEU A 369 -5.93 -4.65 0.56
C LEU A 369 -6.44 -5.99 1.10
N LEU A 370 -5.55 -6.85 1.62
CA LEU A 370 -5.91 -8.11 2.26
C LEU A 370 -6.81 -7.91 3.49
N LEU A 371 -6.54 -6.88 4.30
CA LEU A 371 -7.25 -6.63 5.56
C LEU A 371 -8.58 -5.89 5.37
N CYS A 372 -8.77 -5.14 4.27
CA CYS A 372 -9.96 -4.29 4.06
C CYS A 372 -11.24 -5.04 3.69
N ARG A 373 -11.21 -6.38 3.66
CA ARG A 373 -12.31 -7.26 3.30
C ARG A 373 -13.68 -6.88 3.93
N GLY A 374 -14.68 -6.64 3.09
CA GLY A 374 -16.09 -6.60 3.47
C GLY A 374 -16.62 -7.96 3.92
N LYS A 375 -17.74 -7.98 4.66
CA LYS A 375 -18.38 -9.22 5.12
C LYS A 375 -18.50 -10.20 3.94
N GLU A 376 -17.80 -11.33 4.03
CA GLU A 376 -18.28 -12.54 3.36
C GLU A 376 -19.73 -12.73 3.78
N MET A 377 -20.58 -12.86 2.78
CA MET A 377 -21.95 -13.32 2.87
C MET A 377 -22.12 -14.33 4.01
N ILE A 378 -23.06 -14.02 4.90
CA ILE A 378 -23.62 -14.93 5.91
C ILE A 378 -24.34 -16.14 5.26
N ASN A 379 -24.30 -16.31 3.94
CA ASN A 379 -25.08 -17.32 3.23
C ASN A 379 -24.37 -18.66 2.98
N SER A 380 -23.09 -18.84 3.32
CA SER A 380 -22.45 -20.18 3.21
C SER A 380 -22.62 -21.07 4.45
N LYS A 381 -23.41 -20.64 5.45
CA LYS A 381 -23.75 -21.43 6.64
C LYS A 381 -25.23 -21.83 6.75
N LEU A 382 -26.01 -21.63 5.69
CA LEU A 382 -27.41 -22.07 5.62
C LEU A 382 -27.67 -23.16 4.56
N GLU A 383 -26.62 -23.65 3.89
CA GLU A 383 -26.67 -24.80 2.99
C GLU A 383 -25.68 -25.88 3.44
N GLY A 384 -25.87 -26.35 4.68
CA GLY A 384 -25.23 -27.53 5.23
C GLY A 384 -26.29 -28.46 5.79
#